data_AF-K9TRV0-F1
#
_entry.id   AF-K9TRV0-F1
#
_cell.length_a   1.000
_cell.length_b   1.000
_cell.length_c   1.000
_cell.angle_alpha   90.00
_cell.angle_beta   90.00
_cell.angle_gamma   90.00
#
_symmetry.space_group_name_H-M   'P 1'
#
loop_
_entity.id
_entity.type
_entity.pdbx_description
1 polymer ?
#
loop_
_entity_poly.entity_id
_entity_poly.type
_entity_poly.pdbx_seq_one_letter_code
_entity_poly.pdbx_strand_id
1 'polypeptide(L)'
;MINRPITPTAAEAVLWAFASGLFAWALGNPLPAIAHGVEVTHQTLEAVEVQALYDTGDPMSNAQVTVYAPNDPETPWKQGTADQNGRFLFAPDPSLAGNWAVRVRQAGHGGIINVAIAPETPPETAVAPPDATEVPEVAPNSRTLSSPSPSVNPLPTGLAIASGVWGFVGTALFFSRFNSNGRGGPRKEEDSVA
;
A
#
# COMPACT_ATOMS: atom_id res chain seq x y z
N MET A 1 54.82 -32.15 -68.50
CA MET A 1 54.67 -32.76 -67.16
C MET A 1 53.29 -33.40 -67.10
N ILE A 2 53.19 -34.70 -66.82
CA ILE A 2 51.91 -35.43 -66.81
C ILE A 2 51.48 -35.58 -65.36
N ASN A 3 50.41 -34.89 -64.97
CA ASN A 3 49.83 -35.00 -63.64
C ASN A 3 49.03 -36.33 -63.59
N ARG A 4 49.57 -37.36 -62.93
CA ARG A 4 48.86 -38.64 -62.78
C ARG A 4 47.80 -38.50 -61.68
N PRO A 5 46.55 -38.96 -61.92
CA PRO A 5 45.54 -38.97 -60.87
C PRO A 5 45.99 -39.91 -59.75
N ILE A 6 46.01 -39.40 -58.52
CA ILE A 6 46.30 -40.20 -57.33
C ILE A 6 45.02 -40.98 -57.01
N THR A 7 44.89 -42.18 -57.56
CA THR A 7 43.82 -43.11 -57.16
C THR A 7 44.14 -43.65 -55.77
N PRO A 8 43.27 -43.45 -54.77
CA PRO A 8 43.53 -43.97 -53.43
C PRO A 8 43.59 -45.49 -53.47
N THR A 9 44.55 -46.05 -52.74
CA THR A 9 44.70 -47.49 -52.54
C THR A 9 43.52 -48.04 -51.72
N ALA A 10 43.29 -49.35 -51.79
CA ALA A 10 42.22 -50.00 -51.03
C ALA A 10 42.33 -49.75 -49.51
N ALA A 11 43.56 -49.61 -48.98
CA ALA A 11 43.80 -49.26 -47.58
C ALA A 11 43.35 -47.82 -47.25
N GLU A 12 43.60 -46.85 -48.13
CA GLU A 12 43.17 -45.47 -47.94
C GLU A 12 41.64 -45.33 -48.04
N ALA A 13 41.00 -46.04 -48.98
CA ALA A 13 39.53 -46.06 -49.08
C ALA A 13 38.86 -46.60 -47.81
N VAL A 14 39.44 -47.63 -47.19
CA VAL A 14 38.98 -48.18 -45.90
C VAL A 14 39.19 -47.18 -44.75
N LEU A 15 40.33 -46.50 -44.69
CA LEU A 15 40.59 -45.44 -43.72
C LEU A 15 39.58 -44.28 -43.84
N TRP A 16 39.25 -43.85 -45.06
CA TRP A 16 38.23 -42.82 -45.30
C TRP A 16 36.82 -43.26 -44.90
N ALA A 17 36.46 -44.53 -45.14
CA ALA A 17 35.17 -45.09 -44.71
C ALA A 17 35.04 -45.11 -43.17
N PHE A 18 36.09 -45.56 -42.46
CA PHE A 18 36.11 -45.53 -40.99
C PHE A 18 36.10 -44.11 -40.43
N ALA A 19 36.90 -43.19 -40.99
CA ALA A 19 36.90 -41.78 -40.58
C ALA A 19 35.53 -41.12 -40.77
N SER A 20 34.86 -41.39 -41.90
CA SER A 20 33.51 -40.88 -42.19
C SER A 20 32.46 -41.44 -41.22
N GLY A 21 32.52 -42.75 -40.91
CA GLY A 21 31.61 -43.37 -39.94
C GLY A 21 31.79 -42.82 -38.52
N LEU A 22 33.03 -42.59 -38.10
CA LEU A 22 33.34 -42.05 -36.78
C LEU A 22 32.93 -40.57 -36.65
N PHE A 23 33.07 -39.79 -37.72
CA PHE A 23 32.57 -38.41 -37.80
C PHE A 23 31.03 -38.35 -37.77
N ALA A 24 30.34 -39.22 -38.51
CA ALA A 24 28.88 -39.30 -38.49
C ALA A 24 28.34 -39.71 -37.11
N TRP A 25 29.02 -40.64 -36.42
CA TRP A 25 28.67 -41.05 -35.05
C TRP A 25 28.86 -39.92 -34.03
N ALA A 26 29.93 -39.12 -34.16
CA ALA A 26 30.18 -37.96 -33.29
C ALA A 26 29.11 -36.86 -33.46
N LEU A 27 28.60 -36.65 -34.67
CA LEU A 27 27.51 -35.70 -34.93
C LEU A 27 26.12 -36.20 -34.46
N GLY A 28 25.92 -37.52 -34.42
CA GLY A 28 24.64 -38.13 -34.02
C GLY A 28 24.37 -38.18 -32.51
N ASN A 29 25.37 -37.87 -31.67
CA ASN A 29 25.27 -37.97 -30.21
C ASN A 29 25.55 -36.61 -29.54
N PRO A 30 24.61 -35.65 -29.59
CA PRO A 30 24.76 -34.39 -28.87
C PRO A 30 24.85 -34.65 -27.37
N LEU A 31 25.95 -34.23 -26.75
CA LEU A 31 26.12 -34.31 -25.30
C LEU A 31 25.09 -33.40 -24.58
N PRO A 32 24.63 -33.77 -23.37
CA PRO A 32 23.75 -32.91 -22.59
C PRO A 32 24.38 -31.54 -22.34
N ALA A 33 23.75 -30.48 -22.88
CA ALA A 33 24.17 -29.11 -22.62
C ALA A 33 23.59 -28.64 -21.29
N ILE A 34 24.44 -28.35 -20.31
CA ILE A 34 24.03 -27.72 -19.05
C ILE A 34 23.87 -26.21 -19.31
N ALA A 35 22.68 -25.82 -19.71
CA ALA A 35 22.25 -24.42 -19.67
C ALA A 35 21.85 -24.06 -18.23
N HIS A 36 22.23 -22.87 -17.76
CA HIS A 36 21.80 -22.37 -16.47
C HIS A 36 20.38 -21.80 -16.58
N GLY A 37 19.50 -22.20 -15.67
CA GLY A 37 18.21 -21.52 -15.46
C GLY A 37 18.37 -20.34 -14.50
N VAL A 38 17.46 -19.37 -14.60
CA VAL A 38 17.33 -18.26 -13.64
C VAL A 38 15.91 -18.29 -13.09
N GLU A 39 15.78 -18.39 -11.77
CA GLU A 39 14.52 -18.17 -11.07
C GLU A 39 14.42 -16.70 -10.67
N VAL A 40 13.29 -16.06 -10.96
CA VAL A 40 13.03 -14.65 -10.62
C VAL A 40 11.73 -14.57 -9.84
N THR A 41 11.84 -14.19 -8.56
CA THR A 41 10.71 -13.88 -7.70
C THR A 41 10.62 -12.36 -7.50
N HIS A 42 9.44 -11.86 -7.17
CA HIS A 42 9.22 -10.44 -6.88
C HIS A 42 8.21 -10.29 -5.74
N GLN A 43 8.29 -9.15 -5.05
CA GLN A 43 7.32 -8.70 -4.06
C GLN A 43 7.12 -7.20 -4.26
N THR A 44 5.89 -6.73 -4.10
CA THR A 44 5.57 -5.30 -4.08
C THR A 44 5.51 -4.86 -2.63
N LEU A 45 6.30 -3.85 -2.27
CA LEU A 45 6.39 -3.28 -0.93
C LEU A 45 6.10 -1.78 -1.02
N GLU A 46 5.53 -1.20 0.04
CA GLU A 46 5.48 0.25 0.17
C GLU A 46 6.90 0.80 0.42
N ALA A 47 7.17 1.99 -0.11
CA ALA A 47 8.46 2.65 -0.01
C ALA A 47 8.30 4.11 0.43
N VAL A 48 9.18 4.54 1.33
CA VAL A 48 9.31 5.91 1.78
C VAL A 48 10.37 6.59 0.93
N GLU A 49 10.02 7.71 0.30
CA GLU A 49 10.99 8.64 -0.30
C GLU A 49 11.28 9.79 0.68
N VAL A 50 12.57 10.11 0.82
CA VAL A 50 13.05 11.30 1.53
C VAL A 50 13.77 12.18 0.53
N GLN A 51 13.31 13.42 0.36
CA GLN A 51 14.02 14.45 -0.42
C GLN A 51 14.73 15.41 0.53
N ALA A 52 16.02 15.63 0.29
CA ALA A 52 16.87 16.56 1.02
C ALA A 52 17.31 17.70 0.11
N LEU A 53 16.98 18.92 0.51
CA LEU A 53 17.34 20.17 -0.16
C LEU A 53 18.10 21.08 0.82
N TYR A 54 18.97 21.93 0.30
CA TYR A 54 19.49 23.08 1.02
C TYR A 54 18.38 24.13 1.23
N ASP A 55 18.63 25.11 2.10
CA ASP A 55 17.74 26.26 2.33
C ASP A 55 17.57 27.16 1.08
N THR A 56 18.55 27.12 0.17
CA THR A 56 18.45 27.69 -1.19
C THR A 56 17.45 26.97 -2.11
N GLY A 57 17.02 25.76 -1.74
CA GLY A 57 16.21 24.87 -2.58
C GLY A 57 17.03 23.92 -3.47
N ASP A 58 18.36 24.05 -3.50
CA ASP A 58 19.22 23.15 -4.28
C ASP A 58 19.23 21.72 -3.70
N PRO A 59 19.31 20.66 -4.53
CA PRO A 59 19.33 19.29 -4.03
C PRO A 59 20.61 18.95 -3.28
N MET A 60 20.48 18.23 -2.14
CA MET A 60 21.61 17.64 -1.42
C MET A 60 22.11 16.37 -2.14
N SER A 61 22.60 16.57 -3.37
CA SER A 61 23.07 15.52 -4.29
C SER A 61 24.22 14.71 -3.69
N ASN A 62 24.10 13.38 -3.63
CA ASN A 62 25.07 12.49 -2.96
C ASN A 62 25.20 12.69 -1.43
N ALA A 63 24.16 13.21 -0.76
CA ALA A 63 24.14 13.25 0.70
C ALA A 63 24.11 11.84 1.31
N GLN A 64 24.78 11.67 2.46
CA GLN A 64 24.77 10.43 3.23
C GLN A 64 23.46 10.32 4.00
N VAL A 65 22.80 9.17 3.91
CA VAL A 65 21.53 8.90 4.60
C VAL A 65 21.71 7.74 5.58
N THR A 66 21.22 7.92 6.81
CA THR A 66 21.14 6.90 7.86
C THR A 66 19.68 6.76 8.30
N VAL A 67 19.12 5.57 8.18
CA VAL A 67 17.78 5.20 8.64
C VAL A 67 17.90 4.38 9.91
N TYR A 68 17.10 4.73 10.91
CA TYR A 68 17.00 4.07 12.21
C TYR A 68 15.58 3.53 12.41
N ALA A 69 15.47 2.31 12.94
CA ALA A 69 14.19 1.64 13.14
C ALA A 69 13.55 2.05 14.48
N PRO A 70 12.21 1.95 14.65
CA PRO A 70 11.53 2.40 15.86
C PRO A 70 11.93 1.63 17.13
N ASN A 71 12.41 0.39 16.97
CA ASN A 71 12.83 -0.52 18.04
C ASN A 71 14.32 -0.40 18.43
N ASP A 72 15.16 0.18 17.56
CA ASP A 72 16.56 0.49 17.82
C ASP A 72 16.92 1.84 17.16
N PRO A 73 16.76 2.96 17.90
CA PRO A 73 17.04 4.30 17.39
C PRO A 73 18.54 4.66 17.45
N GLU A 74 19.40 3.80 18.01
CA GLU A 74 20.84 4.07 18.17
C GLU A 74 21.69 3.35 17.11
N THR A 75 21.28 2.16 16.68
CA THR A 75 21.93 1.38 15.62
C THR A 75 21.34 1.71 14.23
N PRO A 76 22.17 2.07 13.23
CA PRO A 76 21.71 2.22 11.85
C PRO A 76 21.06 0.94 11.29
N TRP A 77 19.77 0.99 10.96
CA TRP A 77 19.06 -0.09 10.26
C TRP A 77 19.42 -0.15 8.77
N LYS A 78 19.53 1.02 8.12
CA LYS A 78 19.99 1.14 6.72
C LYS A 78 20.85 2.38 6.54
N GLN A 79 21.84 2.28 5.67
CA GLN A 79 22.68 3.39 5.23
C GLN A 79 22.71 3.44 3.71
N GLY A 80 22.91 4.63 3.16
CA GLY A 80 23.01 4.82 1.72
C GLY A 80 23.31 6.27 1.34
N THR A 81 23.13 6.57 0.07
CA THR A 81 23.47 7.86 -0.54
C THR A 81 22.27 8.35 -1.35
N ALA A 82 21.92 9.61 -1.19
CA ALA A 82 20.87 10.26 -1.99
C ALA A 82 21.32 10.44 -3.45
N ASP A 83 20.36 10.42 -4.38
CA ASP A 83 20.60 10.62 -5.81
C ASP A 83 20.98 12.07 -6.17
N GLN A 84 21.08 12.36 -7.47
CA GLN A 84 21.44 13.70 -7.97
C GLN A 84 20.38 14.77 -7.68
N ASN A 85 19.15 14.37 -7.39
CA ASN A 85 18.01 15.21 -7.05
C ASN A 85 17.79 15.30 -5.52
N GLY A 86 18.72 14.77 -4.73
CA GLY A 86 18.66 14.75 -3.28
C GLY A 86 17.63 13.75 -2.72
N ARG A 87 17.14 12.80 -3.52
CA ARG A 87 16.15 11.79 -3.12
C ARG A 87 16.82 10.52 -2.63
N PHE A 88 16.22 9.89 -1.63
CA PHE A 88 16.61 8.57 -1.15
C PHE A 88 15.34 7.76 -0.87
N LEU A 89 15.26 6.55 -1.41
CA LEU A 89 14.13 5.65 -1.20
C LEU A 89 14.53 4.47 -0.31
N PHE A 90 13.66 4.11 0.62
CA PHE A 90 13.73 2.85 1.35
C PHE A 90 12.35 2.25 1.56
N ALA A 91 12.21 0.95 1.30
CA ALA A 91 11.13 0.17 1.89
C ALA A 91 11.48 -0.09 3.37
N PRO A 92 10.62 0.30 4.34
CA PRO A 92 10.74 -0.10 5.74
C PRO A 92 10.38 -1.58 5.91
N ASP A 93 10.68 -2.16 7.07
CA ASP A 93 10.14 -3.46 7.46
C ASP A 93 8.69 -3.28 7.98
N PRO A 94 7.67 -3.89 7.36
CA PRO A 94 6.27 -3.70 7.76
C PRO A 94 5.94 -4.29 9.15
N SER A 95 6.79 -5.18 9.68
CA SER A 95 6.66 -5.67 11.06
C SER A 95 7.11 -4.64 12.11
N LEU A 96 7.88 -3.63 11.71
CA LEU A 96 8.43 -2.59 12.58
C LEU A 96 7.64 -1.28 12.45
N ALA A 97 6.39 -1.33 12.91
CA ALA A 97 5.54 -0.15 13.06
C ALA A 97 6.12 0.89 14.04
N GLY A 98 5.86 2.17 13.80
CA GLY A 98 6.24 3.28 14.67
C GLY A 98 6.99 4.40 13.95
N ASN A 99 7.76 5.17 14.73
CA ASN A 99 8.48 6.35 14.23
C ASN A 99 9.90 5.98 13.81
N TRP A 100 10.11 5.87 12.51
CA TRP A 100 11.43 5.69 11.89
C TRP A 100 12.17 7.03 11.85
N ALA A 101 13.44 7.08 12.24
CA ALA A 101 14.24 8.30 12.14
C ALA A 101 15.18 8.25 10.94
N VAL A 102 15.12 9.27 10.07
CA VAL A 102 16.00 9.37 8.90
C VAL A 102 16.87 10.60 9.03
N ARG A 103 18.19 10.36 9.13
CA ARG A 103 19.22 11.40 9.19
C ARG A 103 19.88 11.57 7.82
N VAL A 104 19.91 12.79 7.33
CA VAL A 104 20.64 13.14 6.10
C VAL A 104 21.81 14.08 6.44
N ARG A 105 22.98 13.86 5.84
CA ARG A 105 24.22 14.61 6.10
C ARG A 105 25.00 14.88 4.81
N GLN A 106 25.44 16.11 4.60
CA GLN A 106 26.40 16.46 3.54
C GLN A 106 27.23 17.68 3.94
N ALA A 107 28.56 17.60 3.84
CA ALA A 107 29.48 18.74 4.04
C ALA A 107 29.14 19.61 5.28
N GLY A 108 28.94 18.98 6.44
CA GLY A 108 28.56 19.65 7.70
C GLY A 108 27.07 19.99 7.85
N HIS A 109 26.34 20.13 6.75
CA HIS A 109 24.90 20.35 6.71
C HIS A 109 24.14 19.02 6.91
N GLY A 110 22.87 19.11 7.29
CA GLY A 110 22.01 17.94 7.45
C GLY A 110 20.86 18.15 8.43
N GLY A 111 19.99 17.15 8.51
CA GLY A 111 18.81 17.14 9.37
C GLY A 111 18.41 15.73 9.78
N ILE A 112 17.42 15.63 10.66
CA ILE A 112 16.75 14.38 11.04
C ILE A 112 15.25 14.62 10.89
N ILE A 113 14.56 13.68 10.24
CA ILE A 113 13.10 13.63 10.17
C ILE A 113 12.58 12.34 10.80
N ASN A 114 11.33 12.36 11.24
CA ASN A 114 10.62 11.17 11.72
C ASN A 114 9.50 10.81 10.74
N VAL A 115 9.46 9.55 10.34
CA VAL A 115 8.43 8.98 9.45
C VAL A 115 7.60 8.00 10.28
N ALA A 116 6.32 8.30 10.43
CA ALA A 116 5.38 7.43 11.15
C ALA A 116 4.82 6.37 10.20
N ILE A 117 5.05 5.09 10.52
CA ILE A 117 4.52 3.95 9.79
C ILE A 117 3.54 3.22 10.71
N ALA A 118 2.29 3.08 10.25
CA ALA A 118 1.27 2.33 10.96
C ALA A 118 1.56 0.82 10.90
N PRO A 119 1.15 0.03 11.91
CA PRO A 119 1.16 -1.42 11.75
C PRO A 119 0.24 -1.83 10.60
N GLU A 120 0.62 -2.84 9.84
CA GLU A 120 -0.29 -3.48 8.89
C GLU A 120 -1.47 -4.07 9.68
N THR A 121 -2.61 -3.35 9.66
CA THR A 121 -3.89 -3.91 10.08
C THR A 121 -4.32 -4.88 8.98
N PRO A 122 -4.41 -6.21 9.24
CA PRO A 122 -4.98 -7.13 8.27
C PRO A 122 -6.37 -6.64 7.91
N PRO A 123 -6.81 -6.76 6.63
CA PRO A 123 -8.14 -6.32 6.24
C PRO A 123 -9.17 -6.99 7.14
N GLU A 124 -9.79 -6.20 8.01
CA GLU A 124 -10.73 -6.68 9.01
C GLU A 124 -11.88 -7.34 8.26
N THR A 125 -11.92 -8.68 8.30
CA THR A 125 -13.03 -9.43 7.76
C THR A 125 -14.22 -9.03 8.61
N ALA A 126 -15.09 -8.18 8.06
CA ALA A 126 -16.21 -7.59 8.78
C ALA A 126 -17.18 -8.70 9.20
N VAL A 127 -16.96 -9.25 10.40
CA VAL A 127 -17.89 -10.17 11.04
C VAL A 127 -19.06 -9.33 11.51
N ALA A 128 -20.08 -9.25 10.65
CA ALA A 128 -21.31 -8.55 10.95
C ALA A 128 -21.91 -9.08 12.27
N PRO A 129 -22.26 -8.20 13.23
CA PRO A 129 -23.04 -8.61 14.39
C PRO A 129 -24.38 -9.19 13.93
N PRO A 130 -24.82 -10.33 14.50
CA PRO A 130 -26.14 -10.85 14.19
C PRO A 130 -27.22 -10.00 14.87
N ASP A 131 -28.16 -9.54 14.03
CA ASP A 131 -29.60 -9.38 14.32
C ASP A 131 -30.05 -8.62 15.59
N ALA A 132 -30.55 -7.40 15.38
CA ALA A 132 -31.60 -6.79 16.20
C ALA A 132 -32.36 -5.69 15.42
N THR A 133 -33.29 -6.11 14.57
CA THR A 133 -34.68 -5.62 14.43
C THR A 133 -35.08 -4.56 15.49
N GLU A 134 -35.57 -3.33 15.22
CA GLU A 134 -36.83 -2.91 14.53
C GLU A 134 -36.81 -1.44 13.99
N VAL A 135 -37.79 -1.06 13.15
CA VAL A 135 -38.10 0.28 12.57
C VAL A 135 -39.60 0.58 12.73
N PRO A 136 -40.14 1.83 12.78
CA PRO A 136 -40.32 2.74 11.60
C PRO A 136 -40.07 4.26 11.88
N GLU A 137 -39.63 5.10 10.93
CA GLU A 137 -40.39 5.92 9.91
C GLU A 137 -41.35 7.00 10.49
N VAL A 138 -41.72 8.14 9.87
CA VAL A 138 -41.91 8.59 8.45
C VAL A 138 -41.49 10.09 8.28
N ALA A 139 -41.37 10.62 7.04
CA ALA A 139 -41.16 12.05 6.68
C ALA A 139 -42.44 12.77 6.15
N PRO A 140 -42.41 14.09 5.83
CA PRO A 140 -42.15 14.57 4.44
C PRO A 140 -41.40 15.95 4.41
N ASN A 141 -41.05 16.67 3.34
CA ASN A 141 -40.93 16.57 1.85
C ASN A 141 -39.80 17.58 1.43
N SER A 142 -39.43 17.92 0.18
CA SER A 142 -39.91 17.71 -1.21
C SER A 142 -38.72 17.69 -2.19
N ARG A 143 -38.83 16.95 -3.31
CA ARG A 143 -37.77 16.82 -4.34
C ARG A 143 -37.82 17.98 -5.35
N THR A 144 -36.69 18.33 -5.97
CA THR A 144 -36.46 18.26 -7.44
C THR A 144 -35.02 18.64 -7.83
N LEU A 145 -34.24 17.58 -8.11
CA LEU A 145 -33.26 17.40 -9.19
C LEU A 145 -31.97 18.25 -9.27
N SER A 146 -30.84 17.59 -8.98
CA SER A 146 -29.74 17.40 -9.95
C SER A 146 -28.88 16.21 -9.54
N SER A 147 -28.68 15.26 -10.46
CA SER A 147 -27.67 14.19 -10.34
C SER A 147 -26.79 14.21 -11.59
N PRO A 148 -25.48 14.12 -11.40
CA PRO A 148 -24.74 12.96 -11.89
C PRO A 148 -24.39 12.03 -10.73
N SER A 149 -24.39 10.73 -10.97
CA SER A 149 -24.38 9.69 -9.94
C SER A 149 -23.12 9.70 -9.05
N PRO A 150 -23.26 9.80 -7.72
CA PRO A 150 -22.18 9.49 -6.79
C PRO A 150 -22.08 7.97 -6.59
N SER A 151 -20.86 7.42 -6.66
CA SER A 151 -20.56 6.10 -6.10
C SER A 151 -20.56 6.19 -4.57
N VAL A 152 -21.75 6.12 -3.97
CA VAL A 152 -21.92 6.21 -2.51
C VAL A 152 -21.46 4.90 -1.88
N ASN A 153 -20.31 4.92 -1.21
CA ASN A 153 -19.95 3.85 -0.29
C ASN A 153 -20.99 3.83 0.85
N PRO A 154 -21.64 2.69 1.14
CA PRO A 154 -22.76 2.64 2.08
C PRO A 154 -22.34 2.84 3.55
N LEU A 155 -21.05 2.67 3.88
CA LEU A 155 -20.54 2.72 5.25
C LEU A 155 -20.35 4.15 5.80
N PRO A 156 -19.67 5.10 5.12
CA PRO A 156 -19.46 6.44 5.67
C PRO A 156 -20.73 7.29 5.78
N THR A 157 -21.71 7.08 4.90
CA THR A 157 -22.91 7.92 4.80
C THR A 157 -23.87 7.75 5.98
N GLY A 158 -23.99 6.54 6.54
CA GLY A 158 -24.88 6.30 7.69
C GLY A 158 -24.43 7.01 8.97
N LEU A 159 -23.12 7.03 9.23
CA LEU A 159 -22.56 7.59 10.47
C LEU A 159 -22.71 9.13 10.54
N ALA A 160 -22.56 9.80 9.40
CA ALA A 160 -22.73 11.26 9.30
C ALA A 160 -24.17 11.70 9.65
N ILE A 161 -25.18 10.92 9.22
CA ILE A 161 -26.60 11.23 9.45
C ILE A 161 -26.99 10.99 10.92
N ALA A 162 -26.56 9.86 11.51
CA ALA A 162 -26.81 9.54 12.92
C ALA A 162 -26.25 10.63 13.87
N SER A 163 -25.05 11.12 13.58
CA SER A 163 -24.39 12.18 14.33
C SER A 163 -25.18 13.49 14.34
N GLY A 164 -25.77 13.87 13.18
CA GLY A 164 -26.58 15.08 13.06
C GLY A 164 -27.88 15.01 13.87
N VAL A 165 -28.64 13.90 13.74
CA VAL A 165 -29.93 13.73 14.42
C VAL A 165 -29.76 13.73 15.95
N TRP A 166 -28.74 13.04 16.47
CA TRP A 166 -28.46 13.03 17.91
C TRP A 166 -28.10 14.43 18.45
N GLY A 167 -27.35 15.22 17.67
CA GLY A 167 -27.03 16.61 18.03
C GLY A 167 -28.27 17.51 18.20
N PHE A 168 -29.26 17.37 17.32
CA PHE A 168 -30.52 18.13 17.43
C PHE A 168 -31.41 17.67 18.59
N VAL A 169 -31.48 16.35 18.87
CA VAL A 169 -32.23 15.83 20.03
C VAL A 169 -31.60 16.30 21.35
N GLY A 170 -30.26 16.24 21.47
CA GLY A 170 -29.55 16.77 22.64
C GLY A 170 -29.81 18.26 22.86
N THR A 171 -29.82 19.05 21.78
CA THR A 171 -30.14 20.48 21.83
C THR A 171 -31.60 20.74 22.24
N ALA A 172 -32.56 19.97 21.71
CA ALA A 172 -33.98 20.12 22.07
C ALA A 172 -34.25 19.75 23.54
N LEU A 173 -33.66 18.67 24.05
CA LEU A 173 -33.79 18.28 25.47
C LEU A 173 -33.13 19.30 26.41
N PHE A 174 -32.00 19.90 26.01
CA PHE A 174 -31.34 20.97 26.75
C PHE A 174 -32.25 22.19 26.98
N PHE A 175 -33.03 22.59 25.97
CA PHE A 175 -34.00 23.70 26.10
C PHE A 175 -35.35 23.27 26.70
N SER A 176 -35.80 22.03 26.50
CA SER A 176 -37.09 21.54 27.03
C SER A 176 -37.15 21.48 28.56
N ARG A 177 -36.01 21.51 29.26
CA ARG A 177 -35.93 21.53 30.74
C ARG A 177 -36.54 22.79 31.38
N PHE A 178 -36.85 23.84 30.61
CA PHE A 178 -37.31 25.14 31.13
C PHE A 178 -38.83 25.41 31.03
N ASN A 179 -39.65 24.55 30.40
CA ASN A 179 -41.04 24.91 30.07
C ASN A 179 -42.15 24.10 30.78
N SER A 180 -41.83 23.26 31.76
CA SER A 180 -42.81 22.40 32.46
C SER A 180 -43.38 23.02 33.74
N ASN A 181 -43.96 24.23 33.66
CA ASN A 181 -44.84 24.70 34.74
C ASN A 181 -46.00 25.58 34.24
N GLY A 182 -47.23 25.05 34.34
CA GLY A 182 -48.47 25.81 34.24
C GLY A 182 -49.30 25.64 32.96
N ARG A 183 -50.29 24.72 33.01
CA ARG A 183 -51.72 24.96 32.70
C ARG A 183 -52.54 23.65 32.74
N GLY A 184 -53.17 23.37 33.89
CA GLY A 184 -54.32 22.47 33.99
C GLY A 184 -55.63 23.27 33.83
N GLY A 185 -56.60 22.71 33.12
CA GLY A 185 -57.85 23.38 32.73
C GLY A 185 -58.94 23.50 33.81
N PRO A 186 -60.14 23.96 33.43
CA PRO A 186 -61.17 24.42 34.36
C PRO A 186 -61.93 23.29 35.05
N ARG A 187 -62.40 23.55 36.28
CA ARG A 187 -63.38 22.72 36.98
C ARG A 187 -64.77 23.32 36.83
N LYS A 188 -65.78 22.46 36.66
CA LYS A 188 -67.19 22.83 36.65
C LYS A 188 -67.69 23.18 38.06
N GLU A 189 -68.80 23.91 38.03
CA GLU A 189 -69.58 24.50 39.11
C GLU A 189 -70.54 23.49 39.75
N GLU A 190 -70.74 23.58 41.08
CA GLU A 190 -71.99 23.18 41.77
C GLU A 190 -72.01 23.72 43.23
N ASP A 191 -73.11 24.39 43.55
CA ASP A 191 -73.88 24.45 44.82
C ASP A 191 -73.33 25.01 46.17
N SER A 192 -73.78 26.25 46.44
CA SER A 192 -74.87 26.59 47.40
C SER A 192 -74.68 26.55 48.95
N VAL A 193 -75.34 27.54 49.59
CA VAL A 193 -75.74 27.71 51.01
C VAL A 193 -74.65 27.98 52.07
N ALA A 194 -74.53 29.25 52.46
CA ALA A 194 -74.84 29.73 53.83
C ALA A 194 -75.02 31.27 53.83
#